data_AF-A0A2V7QFC7-F1
#
_entry.id   AF-A0A2V7QFC7-F1
#
_cell.length_a   1.000
_cell.length_b   1.000
_cell.length_c   1.000
_cell.angle_alpha   90.00
_cell.angle_beta   90.00
_cell.angle_gamma   90.00
#
_symmetry.space_group_name_H-M   'P 1'
#
loop_
_entity.id
_entity.type
_entity.pdbx_description
1 polymer ?
#
loop_
_entity_poly.entity_id
_entity_poly.type
_entity_poly.pdbx_seq_one_letter_code
_entity_poly.pdbx_strand_id
1 'polypeptide(L)'
;YTNPDLAGLVDLDRSISFVPEDVTRHYPGRLPFSDLFWHGTAVASVVASNAILLAGVNRYVTLLAVKVADSTNNHTVGRLISGIVYAADQGADVINLSRGSERHKSQSPGFVAAFERAVNYAFRKGALVVSVPFNDGADLDHNGDIVRLPCEAANAICAAATGPTGAAGVNGPWVNVDAIAPYSAFGRSAVSVAAPGGAGEVGQFRRMWTICTTTPTATTGAPACRARQPVAQGAGTSFAAPHVAGLAALLVAQLGHGNPALIRARILQSADDLGEPGVDPYYGKGRINVARALGLIN
;
A
#
# COMPACT_ATOMS: atom_id res chain seq x y z
N TYR A 1 8.50 0.98 -13.98
CA TYR A 1 8.23 0.80 -15.42
C TYR A 1 9.42 0.21 -16.20
N THR A 2 10.67 0.67 -16.03
CA THR A 2 11.83 0.04 -16.72
C THR A 2 12.43 -1.18 -16.00
N ASN A 3 11.99 -1.47 -14.78
CA ASN A 3 12.36 -2.70 -14.08
C ASN A 3 11.72 -3.92 -14.81
N PRO A 4 12.47 -5.01 -15.09
CA PRO A 4 11.93 -6.19 -15.78
C PRO A 4 10.67 -6.79 -15.13
N ASP A 5 10.61 -6.83 -13.80
CA ASP A 5 9.44 -7.33 -13.06
C ASP A 5 8.21 -6.43 -13.23
N LEU A 6 8.37 -5.17 -13.65
CA LEU A 6 7.27 -4.22 -13.88
C LEU A 6 7.12 -3.81 -15.36
N ALA A 7 7.95 -4.34 -16.25
CA ALA A 7 7.96 -3.98 -17.66
C ALA A 7 6.65 -4.43 -18.32
N GLY A 8 6.00 -3.54 -19.05
CA GLY A 8 4.71 -3.81 -19.69
C GLY A 8 3.49 -3.80 -18.75
N LEU A 9 3.69 -3.74 -17.42
CA LEU A 9 2.58 -3.63 -16.46
C LEU A 9 2.16 -2.18 -16.21
N VAL A 10 3.07 -1.21 -16.37
CA VAL A 10 2.79 0.20 -16.07
C VAL A 10 2.23 0.91 -17.30
N ASP A 11 1.05 1.52 -17.18
CA ASP A 11 0.45 2.37 -18.20
C ASP A 11 1.22 3.70 -18.27
N LEU A 12 2.02 3.88 -19.32
CA LEU A 12 2.90 5.04 -19.42
C LEU A 12 2.17 6.33 -19.81
N ASP A 13 1.00 6.21 -20.45
CA ASP A 13 0.26 7.35 -20.99
C ASP A 13 -0.62 7.99 -19.93
N ARG A 14 -1.24 7.17 -19.06
CA ARG A 14 -2.05 7.66 -17.94
C ARG A 14 -1.25 7.90 -16.66
N SER A 15 0.00 7.43 -16.57
CA SER A 15 0.83 7.69 -15.39
C SER A 15 1.31 9.14 -15.34
N ILE A 16 1.25 9.77 -14.15
CA ILE A 16 1.58 11.19 -13.96
C ILE A 16 2.42 11.44 -12.71
N SER A 17 2.93 12.67 -12.62
CA SER A 17 3.62 13.18 -11.45
C SER A 17 3.06 14.54 -11.05
N PHE A 18 2.79 14.71 -9.76
CA PHE A 18 2.49 16.01 -9.13
C PHE A 18 3.76 16.70 -8.59
N VAL A 19 4.93 16.15 -8.92
CA VAL A 19 6.29 16.69 -8.69
C VAL A 19 7.17 16.40 -9.91
N PRO A 20 6.77 16.79 -11.14
CA PRO A 20 7.51 16.43 -12.35
C PRO A 20 8.95 16.97 -12.35
N GLU A 21 9.17 18.15 -11.76
CA GLU A 21 10.47 18.82 -11.63
C GLU A 21 11.52 18.01 -10.84
N ASP A 22 11.06 17.16 -9.90
CA ASP A 22 11.91 16.25 -9.12
C ASP A 22 12.63 15.25 -10.03
N VAL A 23 11.99 14.83 -11.12
CA VAL A 23 12.61 13.90 -12.08
C VAL A 23 13.34 14.64 -13.18
N THR A 24 12.69 15.61 -13.82
CA THR A 24 13.24 16.23 -15.03
C THR A 24 14.52 17.02 -14.77
N ARG A 25 14.71 17.56 -13.56
CA ARG A 25 15.93 18.25 -13.15
C ARG A 25 17.13 17.32 -12.98
N HIS A 26 16.91 16.12 -12.45
CA HIS A 26 17.99 15.20 -12.08
C HIS A 26 18.27 14.15 -13.16
N TYR A 27 17.26 13.79 -13.95
CA TYR A 27 17.34 12.69 -14.92
C TYR A 27 16.61 13.05 -16.23
N PRO A 28 17.18 13.94 -17.06
CA PRO A 28 16.61 14.25 -18.37
C PRO A 28 16.47 12.97 -19.21
N GLY A 29 15.29 12.76 -19.80
CA GLY A 29 14.95 11.55 -20.57
C GLY A 29 14.21 10.46 -19.79
N ARG A 30 14.03 10.62 -18.47
CA ARG A 30 13.14 9.76 -17.67
C ARG A 30 11.72 10.32 -17.64
N LEU A 31 10.73 9.44 -17.53
CA LEU A 31 9.32 9.86 -17.43
C LEU A 31 9.08 10.58 -16.09
N PRO A 32 8.24 11.63 -16.02
CA PRO A 32 8.10 12.47 -14.81
C PRO A 32 7.67 11.73 -13.55
N PHE A 33 7.04 10.55 -13.69
CA PHE A 33 6.63 9.68 -12.59
C PHE A 33 7.68 8.64 -12.18
N SER A 34 8.91 8.76 -12.68
CA SER A 34 10.02 7.86 -12.33
C SER A 34 10.27 7.88 -10.83
N ASP A 35 10.46 6.68 -10.28
CA ASP A 35 10.70 6.49 -8.86
C ASP A 35 12.17 6.72 -8.52
N LEU A 36 12.42 7.86 -7.85
CA LEU A 36 13.72 8.24 -7.33
C LEU A 36 13.95 7.82 -5.87
N PHE A 37 12.90 7.33 -5.18
CA PHE A 37 12.94 6.96 -3.76
C PHE A 37 12.70 5.47 -3.50
N TRP A 38 12.66 4.58 -4.50
CA TRP A 38 12.44 3.12 -4.42
C TRP A 38 11.09 2.63 -3.88
N HIS A 39 10.44 3.36 -2.96
CA HIS A 39 9.25 2.93 -2.24
C HIS A 39 8.09 2.60 -3.17
N GLY A 40 7.84 3.47 -4.16
CA GLY A 40 6.76 3.26 -5.14
C GLY A 40 6.97 2.00 -5.98
N THR A 41 8.21 1.75 -6.41
CA THR A 41 8.57 0.53 -7.15
C THR A 41 8.39 -0.72 -6.31
N ALA A 42 8.84 -0.71 -5.05
CA ALA A 42 8.71 -1.84 -4.15
C ALA A 42 7.24 -2.15 -3.84
N VAL A 43 6.43 -1.13 -3.54
CA VAL A 43 4.98 -1.26 -3.31
C VAL A 43 4.28 -1.80 -4.56
N ALA A 44 4.58 -1.26 -5.75
CA ALA A 44 3.99 -1.72 -7.00
C ALA A 44 4.30 -3.21 -7.27
N SER A 45 5.52 -3.64 -6.98
CA SER A 45 5.94 -5.04 -7.19
C SER A 45 5.19 -6.05 -6.31
N VAL A 46 4.70 -5.63 -5.14
CA VAL A 46 3.86 -6.48 -4.28
C VAL A 46 2.45 -6.62 -4.88
N VAL A 47 1.89 -5.54 -5.45
CA VAL A 47 0.58 -5.62 -6.14
C VAL A 47 0.70 -6.54 -7.36
N ALA A 48 1.70 -6.31 -8.20
CA ALA A 48 1.88 -7.03 -9.44
C ALA A 48 3.33 -7.12 -9.90
N SER A 49 3.70 -8.25 -10.48
CA SER A 49 5.03 -8.47 -11.05
C SER A 49 4.99 -9.53 -12.17
N ASN A 50 5.91 -9.41 -13.12
CA ASN A 50 6.19 -10.43 -14.12
C ASN A 50 6.84 -11.69 -13.53
N ALA A 51 7.20 -11.69 -12.24
CA ALA A 51 7.81 -12.79 -11.52
C ALA A 51 9.13 -13.27 -12.15
N ILE A 52 9.96 -12.31 -12.59
CA ILE A 52 11.32 -12.61 -13.06
C ILE A 52 12.25 -12.80 -11.86
N LEU A 53 12.10 -11.95 -10.85
CA LEU A 53 12.83 -12.04 -9.59
C LEU A 53 11.91 -12.37 -8.41
N LEU A 54 10.78 -11.67 -8.28
CA LEU A 54 9.83 -11.83 -7.19
C LEU A 54 8.40 -11.78 -7.72
N ALA A 55 7.55 -12.69 -7.24
CA ALA A 55 6.13 -12.67 -7.57
C ALA A 55 5.38 -11.61 -6.75
N GLY A 56 4.54 -10.84 -7.42
CA GLY A 56 3.50 -10.04 -6.77
C GLY A 56 2.24 -10.86 -6.59
N VAL A 57 1.20 -10.27 -6.00
CA VAL A 57 -0.13 -10.91 -5.91
C VAL A 57 -0.72 -11.17 -7.30
N ASN A 58 -0.42 -10.30 -8.26
CA ASN A 58 -0.92 -10.39 -9.63
C ASN A 58 0.19 -10.46 -10.68
N ARG A 59 -0.15 -10.98 -11.85
CA ARG A 59 0.65 -10.88 -13.09
C ARG A 59 -0.07 -10.17 -14.24
N TYR A 60 -1.40 -10.08 -14.18
CA TYR A 60 -2.25 -9.60 -15.27
C TYR A 60 -3.09 -8.40 -14.85
N VAL A 61 -2.42 -7.36 -14.36
CA VAL A 61 -3.07 -6.08 -14.02
C VAL A 61 -2.27 -4.93 -14.61
N THR A 62 -2.98 -3.84 -14.92
CA THR A 62 -2.36 -2.60 -15.33
C THR A 62 -2.12 -1.72 -14.11
N LEU A 63 -0.88 -1.26 -13.95
CA LEU A 63 -0.45 -0.35 -12.89
C LEU A 63 -0.49 1.10 -13.41
N LEU A 64 -1.16 1.96 -12.66
CA LEU A 64 -1.17 3.41 -12.86
C LEU A 64 -0.24 4.08 -11.86
N ALA A 65 0.90 4.63 -12.32
CA ALA A 65 1.84 5.32 -11.44
C ALA A 65 1.42 6.79 -11.26
N VAL A 66 1.03 7.15 -10.04
CA VAL A 66 0.67 8.52 -9.65
C VAL A 66 1.67 9.01 -8.61
N LYS A 67 2.71 9.73 -9.06
CA LYS A 67 3.79 10.21 -8.17
C LYS A 67 3.33 11.44 -7.40
N VAL A 68 3.20 11.29 -6.08
CA VAL A 68 2.78 12.34 -5.14
C VAL A 68 3.86 12.75 -4.15
N ALA A 69 4.92 11.94 -4.02
CA ALA A 69 6.08 12.18 -3.18
C ALA A 69 7.34 12.44 -4.03
N ASP A 70 8.19 13.36 -3.56
CA ASP A 70 9.48 13.65 -4.19
C ASP A 70 10.56 12.64 -3.79
N SER A 71 11.78 12.84 -4.30
CA SER A 71 12.95 11.99 -4.05
C SER A 71 13.43 12.00 -2.59
N THR A 72 12.97 12.94 -1.77
CA THR A 72 13.23 12.97 -0.32
C THR A 72 12.11 12.31 0.48
N ASN A 73 11.15 11.68 -0.22
CA ASN A 73 9.99 11.02 0.35
C ASN A 73 8.96 11.98 0.97
N ASN A 74 9.01 13.26 0.58
CA ASN A 74 8.13 14.29 1.07
C ASN A 74 6.92 14.49 0.14
N HIS A 75 5.76 14.77 0.72
CA HIS A 75 4.49 14.93 0.02
C HIS A 75 3.62 15.98 0.72
N THR A 76 2.63 16.52 0.02
CA THR A 76 1.64 17.43 0.60
C THR A 76 0.27 16.76 0.63
N VAL A 77 -0.60 17.23 1.52
CA VAL A 77 -2.01 16.80 1.56
C VAL A 77 -2.70 17.03 0.20
N GLY A 78 -2.43 18.17 -0.43
CA GLY A 78 -2.95 18.48 -1.76
C GLY A 78 -2.56 17.45 -2.80
N ARG A 79 -1.27 17.05 -2.84
CA ARG A 79 -0.80 16.01 -3.77
C ARG A 79 -1.44 14.65 -3.52
N LEU A 80 -1.63 14.25 -2.26
CA LEU A 80 -2.33 12.99 -1.93
C LEU A 80 -3.78 13.01 -2.43
N ILE A 81 -4.53 14.08 -2.16
CA ILE A 81 -5.93 14.22 -2.58
C ILE A 81 -6.03 14.27 -4.11
N SER A 82 -5.19 15.08 -4.78
CA SER A 82 -5.15 15.15 -6.24
C SER A 82 -4.79 13.80 -6.86
N GLY A 83 -3.91 13.02 -6.22
CA GLY A 83 -3.58 11.67 -6.67
C GLY A 83 -4.76 10.70 -6.61
N ILE A 84 -5.54 10.73 -5.52
CA ILE A 84 -6.76 9.92 -5.38
C ILE A 84 -7.78 10.29 -6.46
N VAL A 85 -8.04 11.58 -6.63
CA VAL A 85 -9.03 12.07 -7.61
C VAL A 85 -8.59 11.73 -9.03
N TYR A 86 -7.32 11.97 -9.37
CA TYR A 86 -6.78 11.66 -10.69
C TYR A 86 -6.88 10.16 -11.01
N ALA A 87 -6.48 9.28 -10.09
CA ALA A 87 -6.56 7.84 -10.31
C ALA A 87 -8.02 7.38 -10.55
N ALA A 88 -8.96 7.94 -9.80
CA ALA A 88 -10.39 7.69 -10.02
C ALA A 88 -10.88 8.19 -11.38
N ASP A 89 -10.43 9.38 -11.81
CA ASP A 89 -10.78 9.94 -13.13
C ASP A 89 -10.20 9.14 -14.29
N GLN A 90 -9.03 8.52 -14.09
CA GLN A 90 -8.43 7.59 -15.05
C GLN A 90 -9.08 6.20 -15.05
N GLY A 91 -10.10 5.97 -14.21
CA GLY A 91 -10.82 4.70 -14.14
C GLY A 91 -10.04 3.59 -13.43
N ALA A 92 -9.19 3.92 -12.47
CA ALA A 92 -8.55 2.90 -11.63
C ALA A 92 -9.60 2.19 -10.76
N ASP A 93 -9.62 0.85 -10.77
CA ASP A 93 -10.53 0.07 -9.91
C ASP A 93 -10.08 0.01 -8.45
N VAL A 94 -8.77 0.12 -8.22
CA VAL A 94 -8.15 0.07 -6.88
C VAL A 94 -7.05 1.13 -6.81
N ILE A 95 -7.06 1.90 -5.73
CA ILE A 95 -6.06 2.94 -5.44
C ILE A 95 -5.31 2.54 -4.18
N ASN A 96 -4.07 2.06 -4.33
CA ASN A 96 -3.19 1.79 -3.21
C ASN A 96 -2.43 3.05 -2.81
N LEU A 97 -2.70 3.57 -1.62
CA LEU A 97 -1.98 4.68 -1.01
C LEU A 97 -1.25 4.22 0.25
N SER A 98 -0.04 3.69 0.08
CA SER A 98 0.85 3.23 1.17
C SER A 98 1.42 4.38 2.03
N ARG A 99 0.66 5.46 2.22
CA ARG A 99 0.96 6.72 2.94
C ARG A 99 -0.34 7.39 3.39
N GLY A 100 -0.20 8.37 4.29
CA GLY A 100 -1.30 9.25 4.66
C GLY A 100 -0.79 10.60 5.16
N SER A 101 -1.69 11.31 5.83
CA SER A 101 -1.36 12.51 6.59
C SER A 101 -2.03 12.45 7.96
N GLU A 102 -1.26 12.75 8.99
CA GLU A 102 -1.73 12.92 10.37
C GLU A 102 -1.95 14.40 10.66
N ARG A 103 -3.08 14.77 11.27
CA ARG A 103 -3.36 16.15 11.70
C ARG A 103 -4.17 16.17 12.99
N HIS A 104 -4.04 17.26 13.75
CA HIS A 104 -4.99 17.64 14.78
C HIS A 104 -6.27 18.16 14.11
N LYS A 105 -7.43 17.55 14.40
CA LYS A 105 -8.74 17.93 13.84
C LYS A 105 -9.07 19.38 14.17
N SER A 106 -8.84 19.79 15.42
CA SER A 106 -9.11 21.16 15.89
C SER A 106 -8.28 22.24 15.18
N GLN A 107 -7.09 21.90 14.70
CA GLN A 107 -6.16 22.85 14.06
C GLN A 107 -6.22 22.81 12.53
N SER A 108 -6.94 21.84 11.95
CA SER A 108 -6.98 21.61 10.50
C SER A 108 -8.43 21.53 9.99
N PRO A 109 -9.20 22.63 10.07
CA PRO A 109 -10.59 22.63 9.63
C PRO A 109 -10.69 22.21 8.16
N GLY A 110 -11.62 21.31 7.87
CA GLY A 110 -11.85 20.79 6.52
C GLY A 110 -10.89 19.69 6.07
N PHE A 111 -9.83 19.35 6.83
CA PHE A 111 -8.91 18.26 6.50
C PHE A 111 -9.63 16.91 6.36
N VAL A 112 -10.45 16.56 7.37
CA VAL A 112 -11.27 15.34 7.36
C VAL A 112 -12.21 15.35 6.16
N ALA A 113 -12.96 16.45 5.99
CA ALA A 113 -13.93 16.58 4.91
C ALA A 113 -13.27 16.50 3.51
N ALA A 114 -12.04 16.98 3.34
CA ALA A 114 -11.33 16.94 2.06
C ALA A 114 -10.95 15.51 1.67
N PHE A 115 -10.39 14.73 2.59
CA PHE A 115 -10.08 13.32 2.36
C PHE A 115 -11.35 12.48 2.20
N GLU A 116 -12.36 12.69 3.05
CA GLU A 116 -13.65 12.01 2.91
C GLU A 116 -14.26 12.26 1.53
N ARG A 117 -14.27 13.52 1.06
CA ARG A 117 -14.77 13.81 -0.29
C ARG A 117 -13.97 13.10 -1.38
N ALA A 118 -12.64 13.04 -1.27
CA ALA A 118 -11.78 12.39 -2.25
C ALA A 118 -11.97 10.87 -2.28
N VAL A 119 -11.98 10.22 -1.11
CA VAL A 119 -12.21 8.77 -0.98
C VAL A 119 -13.61 8.41 -1.45
N ASN A 120 -14.62 9.18 -1.06
CA ASN A 120 -16.00 8.95 -1.50
C ASN A 120 -16.20 9.24 -3.00
N TYR A 121 -15.44 10.18 -3.57
CA TYR A 121 -15.42 10.41 -5.02
C TYR A 121 -14.86 9.19 -5.76
N ALA A 122 -13.70 8.69 -5.32
CA ALA A 122 -13.10 7.47 -5.86
C ALA A 122 -14.07 6.28 -5.77
N PHE A 123 -14.69 6.08 -4.60
CA PHE A 123 -15.66 5.02 -4.38
C PHE A 123 -16.87 5.12 -5.32
N ARG A 124 -17.43 6.33 -5.53
CA ARG A 124 -18.53 6.54 -6.49
C ARG A 124 -18.12 6.36 -7.95
N LYS A 125 -16.84 6.56 -8.28
CA LYS A 125 -16.25 6.28 -9.59
C LYS A 125 -15.95 4.80 -9.80
N GLY A 126 -16.18 3.95 -8.80
CA GLY A 126 -15.93 2.51 -8.89
C GLY A 126 -14.60 2.07 -8.29
N ALA A 127 -13.83 2.97 -7.69
CA ALA A 127 -12.49 2.71 -7.19
C ALA A 127 -12.47 2.43 -5.67
N LEU A 128 -11.80 1.37 -5.25
CA LEU A 128 -11.55 1.09 -3.83
C LEU A 128 -10.21 1.66 -3.37
N VAL A 129 -10.22 2.52 -2.35
CA VAL A 129 -8.99 3.08 -1.75
C VAL A 129 -8.47 2.16 -0.65
N VAL A 130 -7.22 1.73 -0.76
CA VAL A 130 -6.50 0.96 0.27
C VAL A 130 -5.39 1.85 0.84
N SER A 131 -5.31 1.95 2.17
CA SER A 131 -4.37 2.81 2.90
C SER A 131 -3.75 2.10 4.10
N VAL A 132 -2.99 2.82 4.91
CA VAL A 132 -2.16 2.28 6.00
C VAL A 132 -2.34 3.05 7.32
N PRO A 133 -2.24 2.38 8.47
CA PRO A 133 -2.39 3.02 9.79
C PRO A 133 -1.12 3.72 10.29
N PHE A 134 -0.02 3.64 9.51
CA PHE A 134 1.34 4.16 9.78
C PHE A 134 2.21 3.15 10.55
N ASN A 135 3.49 3.49 10.74
CA ASN A 135 4.55 2.61 11.24
C ASN A 135 5.16 3.10 12.56
N ASP A 136 4.33 3.51 13.51
CA ASP A 136 4.74 4.08 14.80
C ASP A 136 4.11 3.39 16.02
N GLY A 137 3.33 2.32 15.82
CA GLY A 137 2.69 1.58 16.90
C GLY A 137 1.66 2.37 17.70
N ALA A 138 1.14 3.48 17.15
CA ALA A 138 0.17 4.31 17.85
C ALA A 138 -1.20 3.60 17.99
N ASP A 139 -1.85 3.83 19.13
CA ASP A 139 -3.25 3.48 19.37
C ASP A 139 -4.15 4.59 18.81
N LEU A 140 -4.82 4.31 17.70
CA LEU A 140 -5.67 5.26 16.99
C LEU A 140 -7.03 5.48 17.67
N ASP A 141 -7.46 4.58 18.56
CA ASP A 141 -8.70 4.78 19.33
C ASP A 141 -8.48 5.72 20.53
N HIS A 142 -7.22 5.91 20.94
CA HIS A 142 -6.85 6.69 22.13
C HIS A 142 -5.87 7.84 21.82
N ASN A 143 -5.85 8.36 20.58
CA ASN A 143 -4.98 9.45 20.15
C ASN A 143 -5.63 10.86 20.23
N GLY A 144 -6.82 10.97 20.82
CA GLY A 144 -7.50 12.23 21.12
C GLY A 144 -7.95 13.03 19.88
N ASP A 145 -7.35 14.20 19.69
CA ASP A 145 -7.69 15.12 18.58
C ASP A 145 -6.99 14.77 17.27
N ILE A 146 -6.19 13.71 17.24
CA ILE A 146 -5.47 13.30 16.05
C ILE A 146 -6.39 12.53 15.10
N VAL A 147 -6.12 12.64 13.80
CA VAL A 147 -6.74 11.82 12.74
C VAL A 147 -5.71 11.55 11.64
N ARG A 148 -5.72 10.32 11.12
CA ARG A 148 -4.82 9.79 10.09
C ARG A 148 -5.61 9.37 8.85
N LEU A 149 -5.53 10.17 7.80
CA LEU A 149 -6.28 9.96 6.58
C LEU A 149 -5.37 9.58 5.40
N PRO A 150 -5.84 8.72 4.47
CA PRO A 150 -7.22 8.20 4.36
C PRO A 150 -7.49 6.89 5.10
N CYS A 151 -6.60 6.40 5.99
CA CYS A 151 -6.84 5.16 6.75
C CYS A 151 -8.17 5.19 7.51
N GLU A 152 -8.45 6.29 8.22
CA GLU A 152 -9.69 6.48 8.97
C GLU A 152 -10.88 6.96 8.12
N ALA A 153 -10.77 6.97 6.79
CA ALA A 153 -11.89 7.37 5.92
C ALA A 153 -12.91 6.24 5.77
N ALA A 154 -14.21 6.55 5.81
CA ALA A 154 -15.28 5.55 5.92
C ALA A 154 -15.28 4.48 4.81
N ASN A 155 -14.99 4.89 3.56
CA ASN A 155 -15.00 4.01 2.39
C ASN A 155 -13.61 3.52 1.96
N ALA A 156 -12.59 3.72 2.80
CA ALA A 156 -11.28 3.11 2.59
C ALA A 156 -11.21 1.70 3.21
N ILE A 157 -10.15 0.97 2.87
CA ILE A 157 -9.64 -0.15 3.65
C ILE A 157 -8.32 0.30 4.27
N CYS A 158 -8.22 0.25 5.59
CA CYS A 158 -6.94 0.45 6.28
C CYS A 158 -6.28 -0.90 6.59
N ALA A 159 -5.08 -1.11 6.06
CA ALA A 159 -4.34 -2.37 6.14
C ALA A 159 -3.22 -2.32 7.19
N ALA A 160 -3.42 -3.02 8.31
CA ALA A 160 -2.38 -3.25 9.31
C ALA A 160 -1.33 -4.27 8.83
N ALA A 161 -0.14 -4.25 9.42
CA ALA A 161 0.95 -5.14 9.04
C ALA A 161 1.08 -6.33 10.00
N THR A 162 1.12 -7.54 9.45
CA THR A 162 1.64 -8.72 10.14
C THR A 162 3.09 -9.00 9.74
N GLY A 163 3.82 -9.74 10.58
CA GLY A 163 5.13 -10.26 10.22
C GLY A 163 5.67 -11.27 11.23
N PRO A 164 6.59 -12.15 10.82
CA PRO A 164 7.12 -13.20 11.70
C PRO A 164 7.80 -12.63 12.94
N THR A 165 7.65 -13.32 14.08
CA THR A 165 8.37 -13.01 15.33
C THR A 165 9.77 -13.62 15.36
N GLY A 166 10.03 -14.63 14.53
CA GLY A 166 11.32 -15.31 14.43
C GLY A 166 11.53 -15.92 13.04
N ALA A 167 12.79 -16.15 12.68
CA ALA A 167 13.17 -16.88 11.47
C ALA A 167 14.51 -17.59 11.69
N ALA A 168 14.61 -18.86 11.31
CA ALA A 168 15.89 -19.58 11.34
C ALA A 168 16.80 -19.24 10.13
N GLY A 169 16.22 -18.75 9.03
CA GLY A 169 16.93 -18.44 7.80
C GLY A 169 16.01 -17.83 6.73
N VAL A 170 16.57 -17.55 5.56
CA VAL A 170 15.83 -16.98 4.41
C VAL A 170 14.69 -17.87 3.90
N ASN A 171 14.79 -19.19 4.14
CA ASN A 171 13.78 -20.17 3.77
C ASN A 171 12.98 -20.67 4.99
N GLY A 172 13.11 -20.01 6.13
CA GLY A 172 12.47 -20.41 7.38
C GLY A 172 13.15 -21.59 8.10
N PRO A 173 12.44 -22.28 9.01
CA PRO A 173 11.05 -21.99 9.38
C PRO A 173 10.92 -20.58 10.00
N TRP A 174 9.80 -19.93 9.69
CA TRP A 174 9.37 -18.70 10.33
C TRP A 174 8.46 -19.01 11.52
N VAL A 175 8.53 -18.17 12.55
CA VAL A 175 7.73 -18.31 13.77
C VAL A 175 6.64 -17.24 13.77
N ASN A 176 5.40 -17.67 14.03
CA ASN A 176 4.23 -16.81 14.16
C ASN A 176 4.13 -15.74 13.04
N VAL A 177 4.04 -16.21 11.78
CA VAL A 177 4.07 -15.36 10.59
C VAL A 177 2.95 -14.30 10.54
N ASP A 178 1.86 -14.58 11.24
CA ASP A 178 0.68 -13.72 11.32
C ASP A 178 0.67 -12.83 12.56
N ALA A 179 1.73 -12.82 13.37
CA ALA A 179 1.82 -11.87 14.47
C ALA A 179 1.73 -10.43 13.95
N ILE A 180 1.05 -9.56 14.70
CA ILE A 180 1.06 -8.13 14.41
C ILE A 180 2.50 -7.62 14.42
N ALA A 181 2.86 -6.84 13.40
CA ALA A 181 4.17 -6.23 13.35
C ALA A 181 4.27 -5.13 14.42
N PRO A 182 5.33 -5.07 15.24
CA PRO A 182 5.39 -4.15 16.39
C PRO A 182 5.27 -2.66 16.04
N TYR A 183 5.58 -2.29 14.80
CA TYR A 183 5.47 -0.91 14.32
C TYR A 183 4.06 -0.57 13.79
N SER A 184 3.18 -1.54 13.56
CA SER A 184 1.88 -1.26 12.97
C SER A 184 1.04 -0.48 13.96
N ALA A 185 0.62 0.74 13.61
CA ALA A 185 -0.41 1.41 14.39
C ALA A 185 -1.72 0.60 14.31
N PHE A 186 -2.56 0.71 15.34
CA PHE A 186 -3.71 -0.14 15.56
C PHE A 186 -4.89 0.68 16.09
N GLY A 187 -6.11 0.16 15.98
CA GLY A 187 -7.32 0.83 16.45
C GLY A 187 -8.55 0.25 15.77
N ARG A 188 -9.56 -0.14 16.56
CA ARG A 188 -10.81 -0.74 16.08
C ARG A 188 -11.59 0.21 15.19
N SER A 189 -11.47 1.52 15.41
CA SER A 189 -12.11 2.54 14.57
C SER A 189 -11.49 2.68 13.18
N ALA A 190 -10.25 2.20 12.99
CA ALA A 190 -9.46 2.46 11.79
C ALA A 190 -9.13 1.17 11.01
N VAL A 191 -8.53 0.17 11.68
CA VAL A 191 -8.01 -1.03 11.02
C VAL A 191 -9.15 -1.87 10.46
N SER A 192 -9.08 -2.15 9.17
CA SER A 192 -10.08 -2.93 8.45
C SER A 192 -9.69 -4.40 8.33
N VAL A 193 -8.43 -4.66 7.99
CA VAL A 193 -7.81 -5.99 7.84
C VAL A 193 -6.31 -5.89 8.12
N ALA A 194 -5.66 -7.02 8.32
CA ALA A 194 -4.20 -7.13 8.30
C ALA A 194 -3.68 -7.87 7.06
N ALA A 195 -2.44 -7.63 6.70
CA ALA A 195 -1.74 -8.36 5.64
C ALA A 195 -0.22 -8.39 5.90
N PRO A 196 0.54 -9.29 5.23
CA PRO A 196 1.99 -9.35 5.41
C PRO A 196 2.69 -8.02 5.11
N GLY A 197 3.28 -7.42 6.13
CA GLY A 197 4.12 -6.22 6.04
C GLY A 197 5.58 -6.45 6.43
N GLY A 198 5.90 -7.64 6.97
CA GLY A 198 7.22 -8.02 7.47
C GLY A 198 7.52 -7.44 8.86
N ALA A 199 8.59 -7.91 9.50
CA ALA A 199 9.03 -7.45 10.80
C ALA A 199 10.56 -7.58 10.95
N GLY A 200 11.09 -7.15 12.09
CA GLY A 200 12.52 -7.29 12.42
C GLY A 200 13.42 -6.33 11.64
N GLU A 201 14.72 -6.41 11.92
CA GLU A 201 15.76 -5.58 11.31
C GLU A 201 16.32 -6.18 10.01
N VAL A 202 17.08 -5.39 9.25
CA VAL A 202 17.76 -5.89 8.04
C VAL A 202 18.70 -7.03 8.43
N GLY A 203 18.68 -8.13 7.68
CA GLY A 203 19.44 -9.34 7.99
C GLY A 203 18.73 -10.31 8.95
N GLN A 204 17.71 -9.87 9.69
CA GLN A 204 16.75 -10.77 10.30
C GLN A 204 15.76 -11.17 9.19
N PHE A 205 15.75 -12.44 8.77
CA PHE A 205 14.94 -12.96 7.65
C PHE A 205 13.42 -12.94 7.92
N ARG A 206 12.91 -11.86 8.49
CA ARG A 206 11.53 -11.58 8.87
C ARG A 206 10.94 -10.42 8.07
N ARG A 207 11.76 -9.75 7.26
CA ARG A 207 11.39 -8.64 6.36
C ARG A 207 10.93 -9.16 5.00
N MET A 208 10.15 -8.35 4.28
CA MET A 208 9.70 -8.66 2.93
C MET A 208 10.81 -8.42 1.91
N TRP A 209 11.00 -9.35 0.97
CA TRP A 209 11.80 -9.09 -0.22
C TRP A 209 10.99 -8.28 -1.21
N THR A 210 11.61 -7.27 -1.82
CA THR A 210 10.94 -6.34 -2.73
C THR A 210 11.85 -5.97 -3.89
N ILE A 211 11.25 -5.59 -5.01
CA ILE A 211 11.97 -5.16 -6.21
C ILE A 211 12.45 -3.71 -6.05
N CYS A 212 13.69 -3.45 -6.43
CA CYS A 212 14.24 -2.10 -6.39
C CYS A 212 13.96 -1.29 -7.67
N THR A 213 13.95 0.04 -7.51
CA THR A 213 13.96 0.99 -8.64
C THR A 213 15.24 0.84 -9.47
N THR A 214 15.11 0.95 -10.78
CA THR A 214 16.21 0.98 -11.74
C THR A 214 16.77 2.39 -11.95
N THR A 215 16.11 3.42 -11.41
CA THR A 215 16.58 4.81 -11.47
C THR A 215 17.57 5.05 -10.33
N PRO A 216 18.64 5.87 -10.52
CA PRO A 216 19.59 6.07 -9.44
C PRO A 216 18.94 6.77 -8.24
N THR A 217 19.08 6.14 -7.07
CA THR A 217 18.62 6.65 -5.78
C THR A 217 19.62 7.62 -5.14
N ALA A 218 20.56 8.17 -5.93
CA ALA A 218 21.66 9.02 -5.47
C ALA A 218 21.19 10.30 -4.74
N THR A 219 19.92 10.67 -4.92
CA THR A 219 19.25 11.79 -4.23
C THR A 219 18.65 11.40 -2.88
N THR A 220 18.64 10.12 -2.51
CA THR A 220 18.01 9.61 -1.29
C THR A 220 19.06 9.24 -0.25
N GLY A 221 18.80 9.55 1.01
CA GLY A 221 19.58 9.02 2.14
C GLY A 221 19.25 7.57 2.52
N ALA A 222 18.37 6.88 1.77
CA ALA A 222 17.88 5.55 2.11
C ALA A 222 18.74 4.46 1.44
N PRO A 223 19.53 3.68 2.21
CA PRO A 223 20.44 2.69 1.63
C PRO A 223 19.73 1.43 1.10
N ALA A 224 18.41 1.31 1.30
CA ALA A 224 17.66 0.07 1.06
C ALA A 224 17.72 -0.40 -0.40
N CYS A 225 17.66 0.51 -1.36
CA CYS A 225 17.79 0.22 -2.79
C CYS A 225 18.81 1.16 -3.42
N ARG A 226 20.00 0.68 -3.72
CA ARG A 226 20.96 1.41 -4.56
C ARG A 226 20.68 1.15 -6.04
N ALA A 227 21.08 2.10 -6.89
CA ALA A 227 21.00 1.92 -8.34
C ALA A 227 21.58 0.56 -8.76
N ARG A 228 20.84 -0.18 -9.61
CA ARG A 228 21.21 -1.51 -10.14
C ARG A 228 21.19 -2.68 -9.14
N GLN A 229 20.79 -2.47 -7.88
CA GLN A 229 20.41 -3.61 -7.04
C GLN A 229 19.06 -4.16 -7.51
N PRO A 230 18.90 -5.48 -7.70
CA PRO A 230 17.65 -6.05 -8.20
C PRO A 230 16.57 -6.13 -7.13
N VAL A 231 16.96 -6.40 -5.88
CA VAL A 231 16.06 -6.62 -4.74
C VAL A 231 16.58 -5.98 -3.46
N ALA A 232 15.66 -5.71 -2.54
CA ALA A 232 15.93 -5.21 -1.19
C ALA A 232 14.97 -5.81 -0.15
N GLN A 233 15.31 -5.63 1.12
CA GLN A 233 14.44 -5.98 2.24
C GLN A 233 13.68 -4.76 2.78
N GLY A 234 12.36 -4.87 2.87
CA GLY A 234 11.45 -3.85 3.42
C GLY A 234 10.60 -4.39 4.57
N ALA A 235 10.22 -3.52 5.49
CA ALA A 235 9.15 -3.79 6.44
C ALA A 235 8.33 -2.51 6.65
N GLY A 236 7.02 -2.67 6.84
CA GLY A 236 6.08 -1.57 6.98
C GLY A 236 4.66 -1.94 6.56
N THR A 237 3.67 -1.24 7.09
CA THR A 237 2.28 -1.25 6.63
C THR A 237 2.17 -0.87 5.14
N SER A 238 3.13 -0.11 4.63
CA SER A 238 3.28 0.15 3.20
C SER A 238 3.44 -1.10 2.33
N PHE A 239 3.86 -2.24 2.90
CA PHE A 239 3.93 -3.54 2.22
C PHE A 239 2.71 -4.41 2.52
N ALA A 240 1.95 -4.15 3.58
CA ALA A 240 0.68 -4.81 3.84
C ALA A 240 -0.42 -4.32 2.88
N ALA A 241 -0.58 -3.00 2.73
CA ALA A 241 -1.56 -2.40 1.83
C ALA A 241 -1.53 -2.95 0.38
N PRO A 242 -0.37 -3.08 -0.30
CA PRO A 242 -0.36 -3.60 -1.66
C PRO A 242 -0.75 -5.08 -1.78
N HIS A 243 -0.63 -5.89 -0.72
CA HIS A 243 -1.22 -7.24 -0.74
C HIS A 243 -2.75 -7.17 -0.77
N VAL A 244 -3.34 -6.26 0.01
CA VAL A 244 -4.79 -6.01 0.01
C VAL A 244 -5.25 -5.44 -1.32
N ALA A 245 -4.51 -4.48 -1.89
CA ALA A 245 -4.81 -3.93 -3.21
C ALA A 245 -4.69 -4.98 -4.33
N GLY A 246 -3.70 -5.87 -4.22
CA GLY A 246 -3.55 -7.00 -5.12
C GLY A 246 -4.74 -7.96 -5.06
N LEU A 247 -5.22 -8.29 -3.85
CA LEU A 247 -6.44 -9.07 -3.68
C LEU A 247 -7.67 -8.34 -4.25
N ALA A 248 -7.80 -7.04 -3.99
CA ALA A 248 -8.88 -6.25 -4.55
C ALA A 248 -8.90 -6.31 -6.08
N ALA A 249 -7.74 -6.24 -6.75
CA ALA A 249 -7.65 -6.35 -8.21
C ALA A 249 -8.07 -7.74 -8.73
N LEU A 250 -7.72 -8.82 -8.03
CA LEU A 250 -8.23 -10.17 -8.36
C LEU A 250 -9.76 -10.24 -8.24
N LEU A 251 -10.32 -9.61 -7.22
CA LEU A 251 -11.77 -9.53 -7.03
C LEU A 251 -12.45 -8.65 -8.08
N VAL A 252 -11.80 -7.59 -8.59
CA VAL A 252 -12.29 -6.84 -9.75
C VAL A 252 -12.43 -7.77 -10.96
N ALA A 253 -11.43 -8.62 -11.23
CA ALA A 253 -11.50 -9.57 -12.33
C ALA A 253 -12.61 -10.62 -12.16
N GLN A 254 -12.89 -11.05 -10.92
CA GLN A 254 -13.94 -12.05 -10.63
C GLN A 254 -15.35 -11.46 -10.55
N LEU A 255 -15.50 -10.27 -9.96
CA LEU A 255 -16.79 -9.67 -9.59
C LEU A 255 -17.20 -8.52 -10.52
N GLY A 256 -16.29 -8.09 -11.41
CA GLY A 256 -16.50 -7.01 -12.36
C GLY A 256 -16.09 -5.63 -11.83
N HIS A 257 -15.71 -4.76 -12.77
CA HIS A 257 -15.35 -3.36 -12.55
C HIS A 257 -16.49 -2.55 -11.91
N GLY A 258 -16.15 -1.46 -11.21
CA GLY A 258 -17.14 -0.52 -10.70
C GLY A 258 -17.90 -0.97 -9.44
N ASN A 259 -17.47 -2.06 -8.79
CA ASN A 259 -18.15 -2.65 -7.62
C ASN A 259 -17.34 -2.55 -6.31
N PRO A 260 -16.81 -1.36 -5.91
CA PRO A 260 -15.90 -1.26 -4.78
C PRO A 260 -16.54 -1.66 -3.44
N ALA A 261 -17.86 -1.48 -3.30
CA ALA A 261 -18.61 -1.93 -2.13
C ALA A 261 -18.61 -3.46 -1.97
N LEU A 262 -18.88 -4.18 -3.07
CA LEU A 262 -18.89 -5.63 -3.08
C LEU A 262 -17.49 -6.20 -2.88
N ILE A 263 -16.48 -5.62 -3.55
CA ILE A 263 -15.07 -6.01 -3.40
C ILE A 263 -14.63 -5.81 -1.95
N ARG A 264 -14.91 -4.64 -1.35
CA ARG A 264 -14.61 -4.35 0.06
C ARG A 264 -15.27 -5.37 0.98
N ALA A 265 -16.58 -5.61 0.82
CA ALA A 265 -17.30 -6.59 1.62
C ALA A 265 -16.68 -7.99 1.51
N ARG A 266 -16.30 -8.42 0.29
CA ARG A 266 -15.68 -9.73 0.08
C ARG A 266 -14.33 -9.86 0.76
N ILE A 267 -13.49 -8.82 0.73
CA ILE A 267 -12.21 -8.80 1.46
C ILE A 267 -12.45 -8.94 2.97
N LEU A 268 -13.36 -8.14 3.53
CA LEU A 268 -13.65 -8.12 4.97
C LEU A 268 -14.25 -9.44 5.47
N GLN A 269 -15.12 -10.08 4.69
CA GLN A 269 -15.82 -11.31 5.09
C GLN A 269 -14.97 -12.58 4.93
N SER A 270 -13.90 -12.52 4.14
CA SER A 270 -13.06 -13.69 3.86
C SER A 270 -11.76 -13.71 4.64
N ALA A 271 -11.47 -12.67 5.41
CA ALA A 271 -10.30 -12.61 6.27
C ALA A 271 -10.29 -13.76 7.28
N ASP A 272 -9.09 -14.26 7.60
CA ASP A 272 -8.87 -15.17 8.71
C ASP A 272 -8.91 -14.38 10.01
N ASP A 273 -9.94 -14.63 10.82
CA ASP A 273 -10.11 -14.01 12.13
C ASP A 273 -8.96 -14.40 13.05
N LEU A 274 -8.21 -13.41 13.53
CA LEU A 274 -7.00 -13.55 14.34
C LEU A 274 -7.09 -12.63 15.55
N GLY A 275 -6.49 -13.05 16.67
CA GLY A 275 -6.58 -12.28 17.92
C GLY A 275 -7.92 -12.50 18.60
N GLU A 276 -8.59 -11.42 18.99
CA GLU A 276 -9.91 -11.50 19.63
C GLU A 276 -11.00 -11.75 18.57
N PRO A 277 -11.97 -12.65 18.81
CA PRO A 277 -13.00 -12.97 17.83
C PRO A 277 -13.75 -11.73 17.30
N GLY A 278 -13.89 -11.66 15.98
CA GLY A 278 -14.71 -10.66 15.31
C GLY A 278 -13.94 -9.44 14.83
N VAL A 279 -14.09 -8.30 15.51
CA VAL A 279 -13.37 -7.07 15.14
C VAL A 279 -12.48 -6.62 16.29
N ASP A 280 -11.18 -6.67 16.06
CA ASP A 280 -10.17 -6.27 17.03
C ASP A 280 -9.33 -5.07 16.53
N PRO A 281 -8.64 -4.36 17.43
CA PRO A 281 -7.84 -3.19 17.05
C PRO A 281 -6.64 -3.50 16.13
N TYR A 282 -6.09 -4.71 16.17
CA TYR A 282 -4.83 -5.07 15.51
C TYR A 282 -5.05 -5.68 14.13
N TYR A 283 -6.00 -6.61 14.01
CA TYR A 283 -6.28 -7.31 12.75
C TYR A 283 -7.53 -6.81 12.05
N GLY A 284 -8.35 -5.97 12.69
CA GLY A 284 -9.63 -5.55 12.13
C GLY A 284 -10.53 -6.76 11.96
N LYS A 285 -10.87 -7.12 10.72
CA LYS A 285 -11.60 -8.36 10.40
C LYS A 285 -10.71 -9.62 10.34
N GLY A 286 -9.41 -9.47 10.54
CA GLY A 286 -8.45 -10.55 10.41
C GLY A 286 -7.42 -10.32 9.30
N ARG A 287 -6.55 -11.30 9.10
CA ARG A 287 -5.60 -11.29 7.97
C ARG A 287 -6.34 -11.61 6.67
N ILE A 288 -6.07 -10.86 5.59
CA ILE A 288 -6.63 -11.20 4.28
C ILE A 288 -6.30 -12.64 3.87
N ASN A 289 -7.24 -13.29 3.19
CA ASN A 289 -7.06 -14.63 2.65
C ASN A 289 -7.47 -14.65 1.18
N VAL A 290 -6.48 -14.69 0.28
CA VAL A 290 -6.72 -14.65 -1.16
C VAL A 290 -7.55 -15.85 -1.63
N ALA A 291 -7.22 -17.06 -1.16
CA ALA A 291 -7.92 -18.27 -1.57
C ALA A 291 -9.39 -18.25 -1.11
N ARG A 292 -9.66 -17.89 0.16
CA ARG A 292 -11.04 -17.80 0.66
C ARG A 292 -11.82 -16.69 -0.02
N ALA A 293 -11.20 -15.53 -0.28
CA ALA A 293 -11.82 -14.41 -0.98
C ALA A 293 -12.22 -14.76 -2.42
N LEU A 294 -11.45 -15.61 -3.09
CA LEU A 294 -11.77 -16.09 -4.44
C LEU A 294 -12.72 -17.31 -4.45
N GLY A 295 -12.98 -17.91 -3.28
CA GLY A 295 -13.81 -19.11 -3.15
C GLY A 295 -13.08 -20.40 -3.53
N LEU A 296 -11.74 -20.41 -3.42
CA LEU A 296 -10.90 -21.57 -3.68
C LEU A 296 -10.80 -22.51 -2.47
N ILE A 297 -11.12 -21.98 -1.29
CA ILE A 297 -11.23 -22.72 -0.02
C ILE A 297 -12.43 -22.19 0.76
N ASN A 298 -12.94 -23.03 1.67
CA ASN A 298 -14.02 -22.68 2.59
C ASN A 298 -13.49 -21.95 3.83
#